data_AF-A0A821TX02-F1
#
_entry.id   AF-A0A821TX02-F1
#
_cell.length_a   1.000
_cell.length_b   1.000
_cell.length_c   1.000
_cell.angle_alpha   90.00
_cell.angle_beta   90.00
_cell.angle_gamma   90.00
#
_symmetry.space_group_name_H-M   'P 1'
#
loop_
_entity.id
_entity.type
_entity.pdbx_description
1 polymer ?
#
loop_
_entity_poly.entity_id
_entity_poly.type
_entity_poly.pdbx_seq_one_letter_code
_entity_poly.pdbx_strand_id
1 'polypeptide(L)'
;MSYGQSSTQMTLINAVTAQDSGYNGKGVVIAVFDAGFDNLNHPCFDSIRSRGFRTKDFVNGDTNVANGGAGTGEHGTMTLSLIGGYSPGNIISPAYRSRFLLAKTENTDSETPAEEDNWIAAIQWADGLGADVISSSLGYIAMDPGSSHTYDWTWMNGDSTVITKGANHAADIGICVVNSAGNEGFNATHNTLGAPSDGKKVICVGSVGSDKKRSSFSSVGLTTLGAIKPDICALGSGNYVAQPSYGSGTPTGYTTGSGTSFSCPMTAGVCAMLLQ
;
A
#
# COMPACT_ATOMS: atom_id res chain seq x y z
N MET A 1 19.93 10.46 -11.44
CA MET A 1 20.14 9.82 -10.10
C MET A 1 20.58 8.36 -10.27
N SER A 2 21.19 7.72 -9.25
CA SER A 2 21.57 6.30 -9.32
C SER A 2 20.52 5.43 -8.62
N TYR A 3 19.62 4.82 -9.40
CA TYR A 3 18.49 4.02 -8.90
C TYR A 3 18.88 2.59 -8.47
N GLY A 4 20.12 2.15 -8.72
CA GLY A 4 20.54 0.78 -8.40
C GLY A 4 19.63 -0.27 -9.04
N GLN A 5 19.34 -1.35 -8.30
CA GLN A 5 18.46 -2.43 -8.78
C GLN A 5 16.98 -2.02 -8.87
N SER A 6 16.58 -0.88 -8.29
CA SER A 6 15.21 -0.35 -8.43
C SER A 6 14.94 0.32 -9.80
N SER A 7 15.93 0.41 -10.69
CA SER A 7 15.78 1.08 -11.99
C SER A 7 14.60 0.57 -12.83
N THR A 8 14.38 -0.74 -12.87
CA THR A 8 13.27 -1.35 -13.64
C THR A 8 11.91 -0.85 -13.15
N GLN A 9 11.70 -0.87 -11.83
CA GLN A 9 10.40 -0.49 -11.25
C GLN A 9 10.10 1.01 -11.41
N MET A 10 11.14 1.84 -11.38
CA MET A 10 11.05 3.29 -11.60
C MET A 10 10.84 3.68 -13.06
N THR A 11 11.50 2.97 -13.98
CA THR A 11 11.35 3.21 -15.42
C THR A 11 9.97 2.81 -15.91
N LEU A 12 9.43 1.69 -15.41
CA LEU A 12 8.14 1.17 -15.86
C LEU A 12 6.98 2.14 -15.58
N ILE A 13 7.04 2.87 -14.46
CA ILE A 13 6.06 3.89 -14.07
C ILE A 13 6.45 5.31 -14.51
N ASN A 14 7.50 5.46 -15.32
CA ASN A 14 8.03 6.73 -15.80
C ASN A 14 8.39 7.76 -14.70
N ALA A 15 8.67 7.30 -13.47
CA ALA A 15 9.00 8.17 -12.35
C ALA A 15 10.37 8.85 -12.52
N VAL A 16 11.29 8.24 -13.26
CA VAL A 16 12.63 8.80 -13.52
C VAL A 16 12.54 10.21 -14.14
N THR A 17 11.72 10.35 -15.19
CA THR A 17 11.53 11.62 -15.91
C THR A 17 10.97 12.71 -15.02
N ALA A 18 10.00 12.37 -14.17
CA ALA A 18 9.38 13.32 -13.25
C ALA A 18 10.36 13.75 -12.14
N GLN A 19 11.17 12.82 -11.61
CA GLN A 19 12.20 13.16 -10.62
C GLN A 19 13.34 14.02 -11.19
N ASP A 20 13.76 13.75 -12.42
CA ASP A 20 14.75 14.59 -13.12
C ASP A 20 14.19 16.00 -13.38
N SER A 21 12.86 16.15 -13.43
CA SER A 21 12.16 17.44 -13.52
C SER A 21 11.86 18.08 -12.14
N GLY A 22 12.31 17.46 -11.04
CA GLY A 22 12.17 17.99 -9.67
C GLY A 22 10.94 17.51 -8.89
N TYR A 23 10.08 16.67 -9.47
CA TYR A 23 8.93 16.09 -8.79
C TYR A 23 9.35 14.81 -8.06
N ASN A 24 9.29 14.80 -6.74
CA ASN A 24 9.76 13.70 -5.88
C ASN A 24 8.91 13.56 -4.60
N GLY A 25 7.68 14.07 -4.64
CA GLY A 25 6.70 14.05 -3.55
C GLY A 25 6.96 15.09 -2.46
N LYS A 26 7.85 16.06 -2.69
CA LYS A 26 8.13 17.09 -1.67
C LYS A 26 6.86 17.90 -1.38
N GLY A 27 6.49 17.97 -0.11
CA GLY A 27 5.33 18.74 0.35
C GLY A 27 4.06 17.89 0.52
N VAL A 28 4.05 16.69 -0.03
CA VAL A 28 2.93 15.75 0.06
C VAL A 28 3.07 14.87 1.31
N VAL A 29 1.95 14.62 1.99
CA VAL A 29 1.83 13.72 3.14
C VAL A 29 1.18 12.41 2.67
N ILE A 30 1.90 11.31 2.85
CA ILE A 30 1.43 9.97 2.47
C ILE A 30 1.19 9.15 3.74
N ALA A 31 -0.03 8.65 3.90
CA ALA A 31 -0.38 7.67 4.90
C ALA A 31 -0.23 6.24 4.34
N VAL A 32 0.48 5.38 5.05
CA VAL A 32 0.72 3.98 4.68
C VAL A 32 0.02 3.10 5.69
N PHE A 33 -1.01 2.39 5.24
CA PHE A 33 -1.79 1.46 6.04
C PHE A 33 -1.32 0.04 5.73
N ASP A 34 -0.84 -0.66 6.75
CA ASP A 34 -0.24 -1.98 6.62
C ASP A 34 -0.36 -2.76 7.94
N ALA A 35 0.21 -3.96 8.02
CA ALA A 35 0.20 -4.80 9.22
C ALA A 35 1.29 -4.44 10.25
N GLY A 36 2.13 -3.45 9.94
CA GLY A 36 3.22 -2.97 10.79
C GLY A 36 4.48 -2.64 9.99
N PHE A 37 5.53 -2.20 10.68
CA PHE A 37 6.81 -1.79 10.13
C PHE A 37 7.95 -2.24 11.05
N ASP A 38 8.63 -3.32 10.70
CA ASP A 38 9.58 -4.00 11.57
C ASP A 38 11.04 -3.51 11.46
N ASN A 39 11.38 -2.73 10.43
CA ASN A 39 12.75 -2.29 10.18
C ASN A 39 12.84 -0.83 9.71
N LEU A 40 12.22 0.09 10.46
CA LEU A 40 12.29 1.54 10.18
C LEU A 40 13.71 2.14 10.31
N ASN A 41 14.65 1.39 10.91
CA ASN A 41 16.07 1.75 10.98
C ASN A 41 16.86 1.40 9.72
N HIS A 42 16.25 0.75 8.72
CA HIS A 42 16.90 0.45 7.45
C HIS A 42 17.49 1.74 6.81
N PRO A 43 18.71 1.72 6.23
CA PRO A 43 19.37 2.93 5.70
C PRO A 43 18.58 3.67 4.61
N CYS A 44 17.75 2.97 3.84
CA CYS A 44 16.90 3.64 2.83
C CYS A 44 15.84 4.57 3.45
N PHE A 45 15.58 4.46 4.75
CA PHE A 45 14.64 5.32 5.47
C PHE A 45 15.31 6.50 6.18
N ASP A 46 16.63 6.69 6.07
CA ASP A 46 17.36 7.82 6.66
C ASP A 46 16.72 9.17 6.30
N SER A 47 16.28 9.30 5.04
CA SER A 47 15.63 10.53 4.56
C SER A 47 14.25 10.75 5.20
N ILE A 48 13.51 9.67 5.47
CA ILE A 48 12.21 9.73 6.17
C ILE A 48 12.44 10.09 7.65
N ARG A 49 13.38 9.40 8.32
CA ARG A 49 13.69 9.65 9.74
C ARG A 49 14.19 11.07 9.98
N SER A 50 15.04 11.61 9.10
CA SER A 50 15.53 12.99 9.21
C SER A 50 14.45 14.06 9.02
N ARG A 51 13.39 13.77 8.24
CA ARG A 51 12.21 14.65 8.11
C ARG A 51 11.16 14.43 9.20
N GLY A 52 11.23 13.31 9.91
CA GLY A 52 10.23 12.87 10.86
C GLY A 52 9.01 12.22 10.19
N PHE A 53 8.42 11.26 10.89
CA PHE A 53 7.19 10.57 10.52
C PHE A 53 6.35 10.35 11.79
N ARG A 54 5.05 10.09 11.64
CA ARG A 54 4.16 9.74 12.75
C ARG A 54 3.74 8.29 12.62
N THR A 55 3.52 7.64 13.76
CA THR A 55 3.07 6.24 13.82
C THR A 55 1.83 6.13 14.70
N LYS A 56 0.94 5.22 14.35
CA LYS A 56 -0.18 4.82 15.20
C LYS A 56 -0.46 3.33 14.99
N ASP A 57 -0.57 2.60 16.09
CA ASP A 57 -1.05 1.22 16.09
C ASP A 57 -2.54 1.24 16.50
N PHE A 58 -3.41 0.86 15.58
CA PHE A 58 -4.85 0.75 15.81
C PHE A 58 -5.24 -0.62 16.36
N VAL A 59 -4.40 -1.63 16.17
CA VAL A 59 -4.60 -2.99 16.70
C VAL A 59 -4.36 -3.02 18.21
N ASN A 60 -3.26 -2.41 18.67
CA ASN A 60 -2.89 -2.39 20.09
C ASN A 60 -3.22 -1.06 20.78
N GLY A 61 -3.64 -0.04 20.04
CA GLY A 61 -4.02 1.26 20.59
C GLY A 61 -2.86 2.16 21.01
N ASP A 62 -1.61 1.85 20.65
CA ASP A 62 -0.41 2.61 20.99
C ASP A 62 0.23 3.30 19.78
N THR A 63 1.54 3.58 19.80
CA THR A 63 2.31 4.17 18.68
C THR A 63 3.40 3.25 18.15
N ASN A 64 3.52 2.03 18.68
CA ASN A 64 4.52 1.05 18.28
C ASN A 64 3.98 0.19 17.13
N VAL A 65 4.44 0.50 15.93
CA VAL A 65 4.02 -0.24 14.72
C VAL A 65 4.95 -1.41 14.38
N ALA A 66 5.94 -1.72 15.22
CA ALA A 66 6.85 -2.85 15.00
C ALA A 66 6.18 -4.20 15.32
N ASN A 67 6.92 -5.30 15.16
CA ASN A 67 6.44 -6.64 15.52
C ASN A 67 6.03 -6.70 16.99
N GLY A 68 4.90 -7.34 17.26
CA GLY A 68 4.32 -7.49 18.60
C GLY A 68 2.83 -7.16 18.62
N GLY A 69 2.11 -7.77 19.57
CA GLY A 69 0.67 -7.53 19.76
C GLY A 69 -0.13 -7.77 18.48
N ALA A 70 -0.16 -9.01 17.98
CA ALA A 70 -0.98 -9.39 16.83
C ALA A 70 -0.58 -8.65 15.53
N GLY A 71 0.41 -9.18 14.81
CA GLY A 71 0.93 -8.52 13.60
C GLY A 71 2.44 -8.65 13.41
N THR A 72 2.84 -8.90 12.16
CA THR A 72 4.23 -8.81 11.71
C THR A 72 4.39 -7.68 10.69
N GLY A 73 5.43 -6.87 10.84
CA GLY A 73 5.64 -5.61 10.15
C GLY A 73 6.60 -5.69 8.97
N GLU A 74 6.96 -6.89 8.52
CA GLU A 74 7.87 -7.10 7.39
C GLU A 74 7.28 -6.52 6.12
N HIS A 75 5.98 -6.74 5.92
CA HIS A 75 5.26 -6.30 4.73
C HIS A 75 5.26 -4.77 4.62
N GLY A 76 4.89 -4.05 5.68
CA GLY A 76 4.90 -2.59 5.68
C GLY A 76 6.29 -1.98 5.54
N THR A 77 7.34 -2.60 6.08
CA THR A 77 8.73 -2.20 5.78
C THR A 77 8.99 -2.26 4.26
N MET A 78 8.62 -3.36 3.61
CA MET A 78 8.84 -3.52 2.18
C MET A 78 8.00 -2.54 1.35
N THR A 79 6.71 -2.35 1.66
CA THR A 79 5.82 -1.44 0.93
C THR A 79 6.24 0.01 1.10
N LEU A 80 6.59 0.45 2.31
CA LEU A 80 7.12 1.80 2.57
C LEU A 80 8.40 2.07 1.76
N SER A 81 9.26 1.06 1.61
CA SER A 81 10.48 1.18 0.79
C SER A 81 10.17 1.52 -0.66
N LEU A 82 9.03 1.08 -1.21
CA LEU A 82 8.60 1.35 -2.58
C LEU A 82 7.97 2.73 -2.78
N ILE A 83 7.65 3.45 -1.71
CA ILE A 83 7.14 4.83 -1.77
C ILE A 83 8.27 5.83 -1.49
N GLY A 84 8.91 5.67 -0.34
CA GLY A 84 9.78 6.68 0.28
C GLY A 84 11.25 6.30 0.41
N GLY A 85 11.65 5.10 -0.02
CA GLY A 85 13.03 4.63 0.05
C GLY A 85 14.01 5.54 -0.69
N TYR A 86 15.10 5.93 0.00
CA TYR A 86 16.18 6.74 -0.55
C TYR A 86 17.55 6.25 -0.07
N SER A 87 18.21 5.46 -0.91
CA SER A 87 19.60 5.06 -0.76
C SER A 87 20.22 5.03 -2.17
N PRO A 88 20.77 6.15 -2.65
CA PRO A 88 21.37 6.22 -3.99
C PRO A 88 22.40 5.10 -4.21
N GLY A 89 22.35 4.47 -5.38
CA GLY A 89 23.12 3.26 -5.70
C GLY A 89 22.40 1.95 -5.36
N ASN A 90 21.37 1.99 -4.51
CA ASN A 90 20.59 0.81 -4.11
C ASN A 90 19.11 0.93 -4.50
N ILE A 91 18.36 1.84 -3.85
CA ILE A 91 16.93 2.10 -4.07
C ILE A 91 16.66 3.61 -4.08
N ILE A 92 15.89 4.09 -5.05
CA ILE A 92 15.30 5.44 -5.03
C ILE A 92 13.85 5.29 -5.48
N SER A 93 12.92 5.58 -4.58
CA SER A 93 11.49 5.39 -4.78
C SER A 93 10.80 6.68 -5.25
N PRO A 94 9.57 6.64 -5.80
CA PRO A 94 8.97 7.78 -6.50
C PRO A 94 8.85 9.04 -5.66
N ALA A 95 8.41 8.89 -4.41
CA ALA A 95 8.04 9.99 -3.53
C ALA A 95 8.99 10.11 -2.33
N TYR A 96 10.29 9.92 -2.57
CA TYR A 96 11.33 9.87 -1.54
C TYR A 96 11.52 11.17 -0.74
N ARG A 97 10.85 12.27 -1.10
CA ARG A 97 10.85 13.54 -0.35
C ARG A 97 9.55 13.84 0.39
N SER A 98 8.58 12.92 0.38
CA SER A 98 7.30 13.06 1.09
C SER A 98 7.47 12.99 2.62
N ARG A 99 6.40 13.38 3.32
CA ARG A 99 6.20 13.12 4.76
C ARG A 99 5.33 11.89 4.92
N PHE A 100 5.57 11.11 5.97
CA PHE A 100 4.93 9.81 6.13
C PHE A 100 4.15 9.69 7.45
N LEU A 101 2.97 9.10 7.35
CA LEU A 101 2.15 8.63 8.45
C LEU A 101 2.06 7.11 8.32
N LEU A 102 2.45 6.36 9.35
CA LEU A 102 2.49 4.90 9.32
C LEU A 102 1.43 4.36 10.27
N ALA A 103 0.41 3.69 9.72
CA ALA A 103 -0.67 3.09 10.50
C ALA A 103 -0.56 1.57 10.44
N LYS A 104 -0.51 0.94 11.62
CA LYS A 104 -0.76 -0.49 11.74
C LYS A 104 -2.26 -0.69 11.94
N THR A 105 -2.92 -1.29 10.95
CA THR A 105 -4.38 -1.54 10.97
C THR A 105 -4.74 -3.01 11.09
N GLU A 106 -3.82 -3.90 10.67
CA GLU A 106 -4.06 -5.34 10.61
C GLU A 106 -3.41 -6.13 11.73
N ASN A 107 -4.12 -7.19 12.11
CA ASN A 107 -3.59 -8.31 12.85
C ASN A 107 -3.27 -9.47 11.89
N THR A 108 -1.99 -9.78 11.69
CA THR A 108 -1.60 -10.91 10.82
C THR A 108 -2.02 -12.30 11.34
N ASP A 109 -2.51 -12.41 12.58
CA ASP A 109 -2.91 -13.66 13.20
C ASP A 109 -4.39 -14.01 12.99
N SER A 110 -5.21 -13.07 12.48
CA SER A 110 -6.65 -13.25 12.27
C SER A 110 -7.20 -12.25 11.26
N GLU A 111 -8.18 -12.65 10.46
CA GLU A 111 -8.90 -11.76 9.53
C GLU A 111 -10.29 -11.45 10.10
N THR A 112 -10.51 -10.26 10.65
CA THR A 112 -11.77 -9.93 11.35
C THR A 112 -12.32 -8.55 10.99
N PRO A 113 -13.65 -8.34 11.11
CA PRO A 113 -14.27 -7.02 10.94
C PRO A 113 -13.62 -5.85 11.69
N ALA A 114 -12.91 -6.10 12.79
CA ALA A 114 -12.20 -5.07 13.54
C ALA A 114 -11.10 -4.38 12.70
N GLU A 115 -10.56 -5.05 11.69
CA GLU A 115 -9.55 -4.51 10.79
C GLU A 115 -10.14 -3.45 9.85
N GLU A 116 -11.38 -3.65 9.37
CA GLU A 116 -12.12 -2.61 8.64
C GLU A 116 -12.35 -1.37 9.51
N ASP A 117 -12.70 -1.57 10.78
CA ASP A 117 -12.90 -0.48 11.74
C ASP A 117 -11.58 0.27 12.03
N ASN A 118 -10.48 -0.47 12.22
CA ASN A 118 -9.13 0.09 12.38
C ASN A 118 -8.72 0.90 11.15
N TRP A 119 -8.98 0.39 9.95
CA TRP A 119 -8.68 1.07 8.69
C TRP A 119 -9.46 2.39 8.57
N ILE A 120 -10.74 2.40 8.92
CA ILE A 120 -11.57 3.63 8.92
C ILE A 120 -11.11 4.61 10.02
N ALA A 121 -10.73 4.14 11.20
CA ALA A 121 -10.15 4.97 12.23
C ALA A 121 -8.81 5.58 11.78
N ALA A 122 -8.02 4.82 11.02
CA ALA A 122 -6.77 5.29 10.43
C ALA A 122 -7.00 6.37 9.37
N ILE A 123 -8.08 6.31 8.57
CA ILE A 123 -8.46 7.43 7.69
C ILE A 123 -8.65 8.72 8.49
N GLN A 124 -9.45 8.68 9.56
CA GLN A 124 -9.74 9.87 10.37
C GLN A 124 -8.48 10.46 10.99
N TRP A 125 -7.58 9.60 11.46
CA TRP A 125 -6.28 10.01 11.97
C TRP A 125 -5.38 10.61 10.88
N ALA A 126 -5.36 10.02 9.69
CA ALA A 126 -4.58 10.49 8.56
C ALA A 126 -5.08 11.85 8.06
N ASP A 127 -6.41 12.01 7.92
CA ASP A 127 -7.07 13.27 7.57
C ASP A 127 -6.75 14.37 8.58
N GLY A 128 -6.91 14.09 9.88
CA GLY A 128 -6.58 15.03 10.96
C GLY A 128 -5.11 15.45 11.01
N LEU A 129 -4.22 14.74 10.31
CA LEU A 129 -2.80 15.04 10.16
C LEU A 129 -2.44 15.59 8.77
N GLY A 130 -3.43 15.78 7.90
CA GLY A 130 -3.31 16.37 6.57
C GLY A 130 -2.73 15.41 5.54
N ALA A 131 -3.12 14.13 5.55
CA ALA A 131 -2.74 13.19 4.50
C ALA A 131 -3.36 13.56 3.15
N ASP A 132 -2.54 13.60 2.09
CA ASP A 132 -2.99 13.82 0.73
C ASP A 132 -3.21 12.50 -0.02
N VAL A 133 -2.46 11.47 0.35
CA VAL A 133 -2.50 10.13 -0.27
C VAL A 133 -2.56 9.06 0.80
N ILE A 134 -3.44 8.07 0.61
CA ILE A 134 -3.41 6.79 1.35
C ILE A 134 -2.87 5.72 0.40
N SER A 135 -1.86 4.98 0.84
CA SER A 135 -1.44 3.72 0.24
C SER A 135 -1.85 2.59 1.17
N SER A 136 -2.73 1.72 0.70
CA SER A 136 -3.22 0.57 1.46
C SER A 136 -2.98 -0.72 0.67
N SER A 137 -2.12 -1.57 1.20
CA SER A 137 -1.77 -2.85 0.58
C SER A 137 -2.52 -4.02 1.22
N LEU A 138 -3.80 -3.78 1.53
CA LEU A 138 -4.71 -4.63 2.28
C LEU A 138 -5.99 -4.88 1.48
N GLY A 139 -6.74 -5.94 1.80
CA GLY A 139 -8.00 -6.23 1.11
C GLY A 139 -8.84 -7.31 1.78
N TYR A 140 -10.13 -7.04 1.90
CA TYR A 140 -11.08 -7.87 2.64
C TYR A 140 -12.11 -8.51 1.71
N ILE A 141 -12.28 -9.82 1.84
CA ILE A 141 -13.34 -10.57 1.14
C ILE A 141 -13.99 -11.59 2.06
N ALA A 142 -13.22 -12.45 2.72
CA ALA A 142 -13.75 -13.46 3.62
C ALA A 142 -13.08 -13.30 4.99
N MET A 143 -13.91 -13.17 6.03
CA MET A 143 -13.46 -13.04 7.42
C MET A 143 -13.43 -14.41 8.12
N ASP A 144 -12.71 -14.48 9.22
CA ASP A 144 -12.56 -15.68 10.04
C ASP A 144 -13.90 -16.19 10.61
N PRO A 145 -14.04 -17.52 10.83
CA PRO A 145 -15.23 -18.10 11.44
C PRO A 145 -15.59 -17.48 12.79
N GLY A 146 -16.85 -17.11 12.96
CA GLY A 146 -17.34 -16.46 14.19
C GLY A 146 -17.33 -14.93 14.15
N SER A 147 -16.84 -14.33 13.06
CA SER A 147 -16.93 -12.89 12.80
C SER A 147 -18.39 -12.40 12.73
N SER A 148 -18.61 -11.13 13.12
CA SER A 148 -19.93 -10.48 13.09
C SER A 148 -20.53 -10.40 11.69
N HIS A 149 -19.67 -10.30 10.68
CA HIS A 149 -20.02 -10.37 9.26
C HIS A 149 -18.83 -10.93 8.47
N THR A 150 -19.12 -11.34 7.24
CA THR A 150 -18.16 -11.79 6.25
C THR A 150 -18.71 -11.42 4.88
N TYR A 151 -17.84 -11.25 3.88
CA TYR A 151 -18.27 -10.97 2.52
C TYR A 151 -17.97 -12.16 1.61
N ASP A 152 -18.27 -11.98 0.34
CA ASP A 152 -17.76 -12.78 -0.75
C ASP A 152 -17.64 -11.87 -2.00
N TRP A 153 -17.28 -12.46 -3.13
CA TRP A 153 -17.11 -11.72 -4.38
C TRP A 153 -18.38 -10.96 -4.83
N THR A 154 -19.58 -11.35 -4.38
CA THR A 154 -20.85 -10.70 -4.74
C THR A 154 -20.97 -9.30 -4.13
N TRP A 155 -20.22 -9.02 -3.06
CA TRP A 155 -20.18 -7.73 -2.39
C TRP A 155 -19.29 -6.70 -3.08
N MET A 156 -18.43 -7.12 -4.01
CA MET A 156 -17.48 -6.26 -4.74
C MET A 156 -18.18 -5.40 -5.80
N ASN A 157 -19.10 -4.54 -5.37
CA ASN A 157 -19.90 -3.65 -6.21
C ASN A 157 -19.46 -2.18 -6.14
N GLY A 158 -18.45 -1.88 -5.31
CA GLY A 158 -17.87 -0.57 -5.13
C GLY A 158 -18.55 0.33 -4.10
N ASP A 159 -19.59 -0.14 -3.40
CA ASP A 159 -20.35 0.64 -2.41
C ASP A 159 -20.88 -0.16 -1.20
N SER A 160 -20.84 -1.49 -1.17
CA SER A 160 -21.54 -2.29 -0.15
C SER A 160 -20.78 -2.42 1.17
N THR A 161 -19.50 -2.78 1.11
CA THR A 161 -18.70 -3.09 2.32
C THR A 161 -18.43 -1.83 3.13
N VAL A 162 -18.22 -2.00 4.42
CA VAL A 162 -18.01 -0.87 5.35
C VAL A 162 -16.73 -0.14 5.00
N ILE A 163 -15.64 -0.87 4.76
CA ILE A 163 -14.37 -0.27 4.35
C ILE A 163 -14.43 0.44 2.99
N THR A 164 -15.17 -0.09 2.00
CA THR A 164 -15.31 0.57 0.68
C THR A 164 -16.05 1.89 0.80
N LYS A 165 -17.08 1.98 1.66
CA LYS A 165 -17.76 3.25 1.95
C LYS A 165 -16.80 4.25 2.61
N GLY A 166 -15.99 3.79 3.57
CA GLY A 166 -14.96 4.62 4.20
C GLY A 166 -13.93 5.15 3.21
N ALA A 167 -13.43 4.29 2.32
CA ALA A 167 -12.47 4.66 1.28
C ALA A 167 -13.05 5.64 0.25
N ASN A 168 -14.28 5.41 -0.21
CA ASN A 168 -14.97 6.36 -1.09
C ASN A 168 -15.18 7.72 -0.40
N HIS A 169 -15.49 7.72 0.89
CA HIS A 169 -15.64 8.97 1.66
C HIS A 169 -14.31 9.71 1.84
N ALA A 170 -13.20 9.00 2.11
CA ALA A 170 -11.87 9.60 2.16
C ALA A 170 -11.52 10.32 0.84
N ALA A 171 -11.88 9.72 -0.30
CA ALA A 171 -11.73 10.36 -1.60
C ALA A 171 -12.62 11.61 -1.77
N ASP A 172 -13.85 11.60 -1.23
CA ASP A 172 -14.75 12.76 -1.27
C ASP A 172 -14.24 13.98 -0.49
N ILE A 173 -13.47 13.74 0.57
CA ILE A 173 -12.86 14.81 1.37
C ILE A 173 -11.47 15.22 0.87
N GLY A 174 -11.03 14.69 -0.27
CA GLY A 174 -9.82 15.14 -0.97
C GLY A 174 -8.58 14.27 -0.78
N ILE A 175 -8.70 13.10 -0.14
CA ILE A 175 -7.57 12.17 0.02
C ILE A 175 -7.52 11.20 -1.17
N CYS A 176 -6.40 11.16 -1.88
CA CYS A 176 -6.18 10.19 -2.94
C CYS A 176 -5.98 8.78 -2.34
N VAL A 177 -6.99 7.92 -2.44
CA VAL A 177 -6.92 6.55 -1.92
C VAL A 177 -6.41 5.59 -3.00
N VAL A 178 -5.27 4.97 -2.74
CA VAL A 178 -4.64 3.96 -3.60
C VAL A 178 -4.65 2.63 -2.85
N ASN A 179 -5.25 1.59 -3.45
CA ASN A 179 -5.37 0.27 -2.84
C ASN A 179 -4.93 -0.84 -3.80
N SER A 180 -4.26 -1.87 -3.27
CA SER A 180 -3.95 -3.08 -4.03
C SER A 180 -5.22 -3.81 -4.46
N ALA A 181 -5.24 -4.36 -5.69
CA ALA A 181 -6.40 -5.09 -6.20
C ALA A 181 -6.67 -6.43 -5.50
N GLY A 182 -5.63 -7.06 -4.92
CA GLY A 182 -5.66 -8.42 -4.38
C GLY A 182 -4.79 -9.40 -5.19
N ASN A 183 -4.54 -10.58 -4.62
CA ASN A 183 -3.66 -11.61 -5.20
C ASN A 183 -4.39 -12.91 -5.58
N GLU A 184 -5.70 -12.84 -5.74
CA GLU A 184 -6.58 -13.99 -6.00
C GLU A 184 -6.98 -14.14 -7.47
N GLY A 185 -6.20 -13.57 -8.40
CA GLY A 185 -6.45 -13.47 -9.84
C GLY A 185 -6.57 -14.78 -10.64
N PHE A 186 -6.66 -15.93 -9.95
CA PHE A 186 -6.75 -17.27 -10.53
C PHE A 186 -8.19 -17.78 -10.68
N ASN A 187 -9.18 -17.13 -10.06
CA ASN A 187 -10.58 -17.53 -10.20
C ASN A 187 -11.11 -17.21 -11.60
N ALA A 188 -11.67 -18.22 -12.27
CA ALA A 188 -12.15 -18.09 -13.64
C ALA A 188 -13.65 -17.76 -13.76
N THR A 189 -14.41 -17.83 -12.66
CA THR A 189 -15.89 -17.75 -12.69
C THR A 189 -16.45 -16.44 -12.16
N HIS A 190 -15.66 -15.68 -11.38
CA HIS A 190 -16.08 -14.39 -10.84
C HIS A 190 -14.88 -13.44 -10.65
N ASN A 191 -15.18 -12.18 -10.32
CA ASN A 191 -14.17 -11.19 -9.97
C ASN A 191 -13.40 -11.60 -8.72
N THR A 192 -12.16 -11.13 -8.59
CA THR A 192 -11.27 -11.51 -7.49
C THR A 192 -10.78 -10.31 -6.69
N LEU A 193 -11.48 -9.19 -6.81
CA LEU A 193 -11.20 -7.97 -6.07
C LEU A 193 -11.44 -8.20 -4.58
N GLY A 194 -10.72 -7.47 -3.74
CA GLY A 194 -11.03 -7.30 -2.32
C GLY A 194 -11.46 -5.86 -2.02
N ALA A 195 -12.29 -5.65 -1.01
CA ALA A 195 -12.61 -4.31 -0.53
C ALA A 195 -11.37 -3.71 0.18
N PRO A 196 -11.04 -2.42 0.04
CA PRO A 196 -11.81 -1.38 -0.62
C PRO A 196 -11.46 -1.13 -2.10
N SER A 197 -10.69 -2.03 -2.74
CA SER A 197 -10.22 -1.85 -4.11
C SER A 197 -11.34 -1.87 -5.16
N ASP A 198 -12.52 -2.39 -4.81
CA ASP A 198 -13.73 -2.32 -5.63
C ASP A 198 -14.35 -0.91 -5.66
N GLY A 199 -13.95 -0.02 -4.74
CA GLY A 199 -14.48 1.32 -4.55
C GLY A 199 -14.45 2.18 -5.81
N LYS A 200 -15.56 2.89 -6.04
CA LYS A 200 -15.76 3.77 -7.21
C LYS A 200 -14.76 4.93 -7.28
N LYS A 201 -14.26 5.39 -6.14
CA LYS A 201 -13.35 6.54 -6.03
C LYS A 201 -11.93 6.13 -5.60
N VAL A 202 -11.71 4.83 -5.41
CA VAL A 202 -10.42 4.25 -5.03
C VAL A 202 -9.63 3.93 -6.29
N ILE A 203 -8.34 4.27 -6.31
CA ILE A 203 -7.41 3.81 -7.34
C ILE A 203 -7.01 2.38 -7.01
N CYS A 204 -7.63 1.42 -7.69
CA CYS A 204 -7.35 0.00 -7.61
C CYS A 204 -6.15 -0.35 -8.48
N VAL A 205 -5.11 -0.92 -7.88
CA VAL A 205 -3.84 -1.17 -8.55
C VAL A 205 -3.60 -2.66 -8.75
N GLY A 206 -3.56 -3.06 -10.02
CA GLY A 206 -3.13 -4.39 -10.44
C GLY A 206 -1.61 -4.54 -10.52
N SER A 207 -1.15 -5.77 -10.73
CA SER A 207 0.27 -6.11 -10.83
C SER A 207 0.63 -6.56 -12.24
N VAL A 208 1.77 -6.06 -12.74
CA VAL A 208 2.46 -6.57 -13.92
C VAL A 208 3.89 -7.01 -13.59
N GLY A 209 4.44 -7.89 -14.42
CA GLY A 209 5.86 -8.18 -14.47
C GLY A 209 6.66 -7.12 -15.24
N SER A 210 7.98 -7.26 -15.25
CA SER A 210 8.88 -6.38 -16.01
C SER A 210 8.66 -6.46 -17.53
N ASP A 211 8.06 -7.56 -18.01
CA ASP A 211 7.61 -7.75 -19.39
C ASP A 211 6.26 -7.08 -19.70
N LYS A 212 5.71 -6.33 -18.74
CA LYS A 212 4.42 -5.60 -18.80
C LYS A 212 3.20 -6.51 -18.92
N LYS A 213 3.34 -7.83 -18.73
CA LYS A 213 2.20 -8.74 -18.69
C LYS A 213 1.60 -8.76 -17.28
N ARG A 214 0.28 -8.94 -17.20
CA ARG A 214 -0.43 -9.12 -15.94
C ARG A 214 0.20 -10.29 -15.17
N SER A 215 0.55 -10.05 -13.91
CA SER A 215 0.97 -11.13 -13.01
C SER A 215 -0.21 -12.07 -12.79
N SER A 216 0.01 -13.39 -12.86
CA SER A 216 -1.09 -14.38 -12.80
C SER A 216 -1.97 -14.22 -11.56
N PHE A 217 -1.37 -13.90 -10.42
CA PHE A 217 -2.06 -13.65 -9.15
C PHE A 217 -2.84 -12.33 -9.11
N SER A 218 -2.56 -11.34 -9.97
CA SER A 218 -3.19 -10.02 -9.84
C SER A 218 -4.70 -10.09 -9.94
N SER A 219 -5.44 -9.71 -8.92
CA SER A 219 -6.90 -9.73 -8.95
C SER A 219 -7.48 -8.97 -10.14
N VAL A 220 -8.64 -9.43 -10.61
CA VAL A 220 -9.33 -8.96 -11.81
C VAL A 220 -10.79 -8.61 -11.50
N GLY A 221 -11.28 -7.54 -12.12
CA GLY A 221 -12.70 -7.24 -12.18
C GLY A 221 -13.42 -8.02 -13.29
N LEU A 222 -14.56 -7.52 -13.81
CA LEU A 222 -15.27 -6.30 -13.41
C LEU A 222 -15.80 -6.40 -11.97
N THR A 223 -16.12 -5.27 -11.33
CA THR A 223 -17.00 -5.29 -10.15
C THR A 223 -18.31 -6.02 -10.49
N THR A 224 -19.09 -6.42 -9.48
CA THR A 224 -20.36 -7.13 -9.69
C THR A 224 -21.43 -6.30 -10.40
N LEU A 225 -21.27 -4.98 -10.45
CA LEU A 225 -22.11 -4.05 -11.22
C LEU A 225 -21.49 -3.65 -12.57
N GLY A 226 -20.38 -4.26 -12.99
CA GLY A 226 -19.79 -4.07 -14.31
C GLY A 226 -18.81 -2.91 -14.44
N ALA A 227 -18.46 -2.20 -13.36
CA ALA A 227 -17.38 -1.21 -13.39
C ALA A 227 -16.01 -1.87 -13.62
N ILE A 228 -15.15 -1.20 -14.40
CA ILE A 228 -13.79 -1.66 -14.74
C ILE A 228 -12.88 -1.46 -13.53
N LYS A 229 -12.24 -2.55 -13.09
CA LYS A 229 -11.14 -2.61 -12.12
C LYS A 229 -10.18 -3.76 -12.51
N PRO A 230 -8.87 -3.67 -12.20
CA PRO A 230 -8.16 -2.53 -11.63
C PRO A 230 -8.13 -1.32 -12.58
N ASP A 231 -7.96 -0.11 -12.04
CA ASP A 231 -7.92 1.12 -12.84
C ASP A 231 -6.60 1.23 -13.60
N ILE A 232 -5.51 0.82 -12.95
CA ILE A 232 -4.15 0.85 -13.48
C ILE A 232 -3.33 -0.33 -12.94
N CYS A 233 -2.17 -0.57 -13.55
CA CYS A 233 -1.20 -1.56 -13.09
C CYS A 233 0.19 -0.94 -12.97
N ALA A 234 0.98 -1.43 -12.02
CA ALA A 234 2.40 -1.12 -11.86
C ALA A 234 3.20 -2.40 -11.60
N LEU A 235 4.55 -2.31 -11.56
CA LEU A 235 5.38 -3.48 -11.25
C LEU A 235 4.97 -4.03 -9.88
N GLY A 236 4.54 -5.30 -9.86
CA GLY A 236 4.23 -6.02 -8.62
C GLY A 236 4.83 -7.42 -8.61
N SER A 237 5.67 -7.80 -9.59
CA SER A 237 6.40 -9.07 -9.59
C SER A 237 7.90 -8.82 -9.61
N GLY A 238 8.58 -9.24 -8.54
CA GLY A 238 10.02 -9.11 -8.39
C GLY A 238 10.47 -7.68 -8.11
N ASN A 239 9.68 -6.88 -7.40
CA ASN A 239 10.05 -5.54 -6.97
C ASN A 239 11.28 -5.61 -6.06
N TYR A 240 12.21 -4.68 -6.21
CA TYR A 240 13.36 -4.55 -5.33
C TYR A 240 12.98 -3.69 -4.12
N VAL A 241 13.12 -4.25 -2.92
CA VAL A 241 12.61 -3.69 -1.65
C VAL A 241 13.66 -3.76 -0.55
N ALA A 242 13.51 -2.91 0.47
CA ALA A 242 14.31 -3.01 1.70
C ALA A 242 14.07 -4.36 2.38
N GLN A 243 15.14 -4.98 2.89
CA GLN A 243 15.00 -6.23 3.62
C GLN A 243 14.39 -5.95 5.01
N PRO A 244 13.26 -6.60 5.35
CA PRO A 244 12.69 -6.49 6.68
C PRO A 244 13.49 -7.31 7.70
N SER A 245 13.23 -7.13 8.99
CA SER A 245 13.94 -7.83 10.07
C SER A 245 13.55 -9.30 10.19
N TYR A 246 12.33 -9.67 9.78
CA TYR A 246 11.74 -10.98 10.07
C TYR A 246 11.81 -11.33 11.57
N GLY A 247 11.60 -10.33 12.42
CA GLY A 247 11.73 -10.44 13.88
C GLY A 247 13.16 -10.60 14.41
N SER A 248 14.20 -10.45 13.57
CA SER A 248 15.60 -10.62 14.00
C SER A 248 16.56 -9.59 13.40
N GLY A 249 17.27 -8.87 14.28
CA GLY A 249 18.30 -7.91 13.89
C GLY A 249 17.77 -6.69 13.14
N THR A 250 18.67 -5.98 12.48
CA THR A 250 18.39 -4.78 11.69
C THR A 250 19.12 -4.88 10.36
N PRO A 251 18.68 -5.76 9.45
CA PRO A 251 19.35 -5.92 8.18
C PRO A 251 19.35 -4.59 7.41
N THR A 252 20.40 -4.37 6.62
CA THR A 252 20.61 -3.18 5.80
C THR A 252 20.63 -3.50 4.30
N GLY A 253 20.39 -4.78 3.97
CA GLY A 253 20.35 -5.30 2.62
C GLY A 253 18.97 -5.15 1.98
N TYR A 254 18.84 -5.70 0.79
CA TYR A 254 17.62 -5.60 -0.01
C TYR A 254 17.23 -7.00 -0.49
N THR A 255 15.94 -7.18 -0.75
CA THR A 255 15.37 -8.43 -1.26
C THR A 255 14.39 -8.13 -2.39
N THR A 256 13.73 -9.16 -2.89
CA THR A 256 12.62 -9.02 -3.83
C THR A 256 11.28 -9.42 -3.20
N GLY A 257 10.22 -8.76 -3.65
CA GLY A 257 8.84 -9.02 -3.24
C GLY A 257 7.90 -9.11 -4.43
N SER A 258 6.78 -9.81 -4.29
CA SER A 258 5.74 -9.92 -5.32
C SER A 258 4.34 -9.90 -4.70
N GLY A 259 3.42 -9.21 -5.37
CA GLY A 259 2.04 -8.99 -4.94
C GLY A 259 1.53 -7.65 -5.48
N THR A 260 0.21 -7.49 -5.59
CA THR A 260 -0.40 -6.18 -5.85
C THR A 260 -0.10 -5.17 -4.74
N SER A 261 0.19 -5.68 -3.54
CA SER A 261 0.75 -4.93 -2.41
C SER A 261 2.08 -4.22 -2.70
N PHE A 262 2.80 -4.63 -3.76
CA PHE A 262 4.05 -3.99 -4.20
C PHE A 262 3.83 -3.04 -5.39
N SER A 263 2.75 -3.21 -6.18
CA SER A 263 2.39 -2.26 -7.23
C SER A 263 1.62 -1.04 -6.69
N CYS A 264 0.81 -1.23 -5.66
CA CYS A 264 0.09 -0.18 -4.93
C CYS A 264 1.00 0.96 -4.42
N PRO A 265 2.04 0.72 -3.60
CA PRO A 265 2.88 1.79 -3.06
C PRO A 265 3.60 2.59 -4.15
N MET A 266 4.04 1.95 -5.23
CA MET A 266 4.66 2.68 -6.34
C MET A 266 3.67 3.66 -7.00
N THR A 267 2.42 3.24 -7.15
CA THR A 267 1.34 4.08 -7.68
C THR A 267 1.05 5.25 -6.75
N ALA A 268 0.93 5.00 -5.44
CA ALA A 268 0.77 6.06 -4.44
C ALA A 268 1.92 7.07 -4.49
N GLY A 269 3.15 6.59 -4.70
CA GLY A 269 4.31 7.44 -4.93
C GLY A 269 4.18 8.33 -6.18
N VAL A 270 3.68 7.79 -7.29
CA VAL A 270 3.40 8.59 -8.51
C VAL A 270 2.30 9.62 -8.26
N CYS A 271 1.22 9.25 -7.54
CA CYS A 271 0.17 10.20 -7.15
C CYS A 271 0.76 11.38 -6.36
N ALA A 272 1.67 11.11 -5.41
CA ALA A 272 2.36 12.17 -4.67
C ALA A 272 3.27 13.05 -5.55
N MET A 273 3.88 12.49 -6.60
CA MET A 273 4.65 13.29 -7.56
C MET A 273 3.76 14.20 -8.41
N LEU A 274 2.53 13.78 -8.70
CA LEU A 274 1.55 14.57 -9.46
C LEU A 274 0.90 15.69 -8.62
N LEU A 275 0.77 15.47 -7.30
CA LEU A 275 0.21 16.46 -6.37
C LEU A 275 1.19 17.57 -5.97
N GLN A 276 2.50 17.32 -6.11
CA GLN A 276 3.55 18.31 -5.87
C GLN A 276 3.52 19.43 -6.94
#